data_AF-A0A0F9D1U7-F1
#
_entry.id   AF-A0A0F9D1U7-F1
#
_cell.length_a   1.000
_cell.length_b   1.000
_cell.length_c   1.000
_cell.angle_alpha   90.00
_cell.angle_beta   90.00
_cell.angle_gamma   90.00
#
_symmetry.space_group_name_H-M   'P 1'
#
loop_
_entity.id
_entity.type
_entity.pdbx_description
1 polymer ?
#
loop_
_entity_poly.entity_id
_entity_poly.type
_entity_poly.pdbx_seq_one_letter_code
_entity_poly.pdbx_strand_id
1 'polypeptide(L)'
;MHSDRKPVLAILGGAKVSSKITVIKNILDKVDDLILGGGMAYTFIKAQGGNIGSSICEDDLQDLALDILKQAKEKNVNIHLPVDVIAADAFSEFANTQVEDIYKIADGWQGLDAGPKSLEHFAEIVKKSKTILWNGPLGVFEIEPFSKGTIKLGEAIAEATSNGAYSLVGGGDSVAAVKEFGFDDKVSYVSTGGGAMLEMLEGKTLPGIAAIQD
;
A
#
# COMPACT_ATOMS: atom_id res chain seq x y z
N MET A 1 12.91 11.93 -4.31
CA MET A 1 13.07 11.69 -2.86
C MET A 1 13.50 12.93 -2.07
N HIS A 2 13.86 14.04 -2.73
CA HIS A 2 13.93 15.38 -2.13
C HIS A 2 12.76 16.22 -2.65
N SER A 3 11.56 15.96 -2.14
CA SER A 3 10.38 16.74 -2.54
C SER A 3 10.21 17.90 -1.57
N ASP A 4 10.19 19.13 -2.09
CA ASP A 4 9.82 20.31 -1.30
C ASP A 4 8.30 20.40 -1.09
N ARG A 5 7.52 19.48 -1.71
CA ARG A 5 6.07 19.44 -1.67
C ARG A 5 5.58 18.46 -0.62
N LYS A 6 5.40 18.96 0.60
CA LYS A 6 4.80 18.25 1.73
C LYS A 6 3.29 18.53 1.85
N PRO A 7 2.48 17.59 2.37
CA PRO A 7 2.86 16.27 2.87
C PRO A 7 3.23 15.26 1.78
N VAL A 8 4.17 14.37 2.09
CA VAL A 8 4.56 13.23 1.26
C VAL A 8 3.89 11.96 1.80
N LEU A 9 3.04 11.35 0.98
CA LEU A 9 2.40 10.08 1.26
C LEU A 9 3.07 8.98 0.46
N ALA A 10 3.33 7.85 1.10
CA ALA A 10 3.56 6.59 0.42
C ALA A 10 2.47 5.57 0.73
N ILE A 11 2.09 4.80 -0.28
CA ILE A 11 1.11 3.74 -0.19
C ILE A 11 1.81 2.45 -0.62
N LEU A 12 1.97 1.54 0.32
CA LEU A 12 2.56 0.23 0.09
C LEU A 12 1.50 -0.86 0.29
N GLY A 13 1.30 -1.66 -0.75
CA GLY A 13 0.38 -2.78 -0.75
C GLY A 13 1.04 -4.09 -1.17
N GLY A 14 0.21 -5.07 -1.51
CA GLY A 14 0.64 -6.42 -1.92
C GLY A 14 0.63 -7.44 -0.78
N ALA A 15 1.07 -8.66 -1.10
CA ALA A 15 0.79 -9.83 -0.27
C ALA A 15 1.72 -10.03 0.94
N LYS A 16 2.99 -9.62 0.86
CA LYS A 16 4.03 -10.00 1.83
C LYS A 16 4.83 -8.81 2.34
N VAL A 17 4.97 -8.73 3.66
CA VAL A 17 5.87 -7.79 4.36
C VAL A 17 7.31 -8.00 3.91
N SER A 18 7.77 -9.25 3.85
CA SER A 18 9.16 -9.61 3.50
C SER A 18 9.66 -8.95 2.22
N SER A 19 8.78 -8.82 1.22
CA SER A 19 9.09 -8.19 -0.07
C SER A 19 9.26 -6.67 -0.04
N LYS A 20 8.89 -6.02 1.07
CA LYS A 20 8.83 -4.55 1.22
C LYS A 20 9.56 -4.01 2.45
N ILE A 21 10.14 -4.84 3.31
CA ILE A 21 10.81 -4.42 4.56
C ILE A 21 11.83 -3.30 4.30
N THR A 22 12.71 -3.52 3.34
CA THR A 22 13.79 -2.59 2.95
C THR A 22 13.24 -1.26 2.47
N VAL A 23 12.20 -1.31 1.64
CA VAL A 23 11.47 -0.12 1.17
C VAL A 23 10.91 0.63 2.37
N ILE A 24 10.07 -0.02 3.20
CA ILE A 24 9.44 0.60 4.36
C ILE A 24 10.49 1.33 5.21
N LYS A 25 11.54 0.63 5.64
CA LYS A 25 12.58 1.22 6.50
C LYS A 25 13.23 2.45 5.88
N ASN A 26 13.53 2.43 4.57
CA ASN A 26 14.17 3.55 3.90
C ASN A 26 13.23 4.73 3.61
N ILE A 27 11.92 4.49 3.47
CA ILE A 27 10.98 5.57 3.20
C ILE A 27 10.58 6.32 4.48
N LEU A 28 10.65 5.70 5.66
CA LEU A 28 10.23 6.32 6.92
C LEU A 28 10.97 7.64 7.20
N ASP A 29 12.16 7.86 6.64
CA ASP A 29 12.88 9.13 6.76
C ASP A 29 12.43 10.22 5.77
N LYS A 30 11.51 9.88 4.85
CA LYS A 30 11.20 10.67 3.65
C LYS A 30 9.72 10.97 3.47
N VAL A 31 8.85 10.34 4.27
CA VAL A 31 7.39 10.47 4.17
C VAL A 31 6.82 11.07 5.45
N ASP A 32 5.69 11.74 5.33
CA ASP A 32 4.91 12.23 6.48
C ASP A 32 3.80 11.21 6.84
N ASP A 33 3.24 10.56 5.82
CA ASP A 33 2.20 9.53 5.95
C ASP A 33 2.59 8.25 5.18
N LEU A 34 2.26 7.09 5.74
CA LEU A 34 2.45 5.78 5.14
C LEU A 34 1.18 4.94 5.27
N ILE A 35 0.52 4.65 4.14
CA ILE A 35 -0.58 3.67 4.08
C ILE A 35 0.02 2.29 3.81
N LEU A 36 -0.32 1.31 4.67
CA LEU A 36 0.01 -0.09 4.49
C LEU A 36 -1.28 -0.88 4.24
N GLY A 37 -1.46 -1.42 3.04
CA GLY A 37 -2.66 -2.17 2.64
C GLY A 37 -2.33 -3.56 2.08
N GLY A 38 -3.33 -4.26 1.53
CA GLY A 38 -3.13 -5.61 1.01
C GLY A 38 -2.81 -6.66 2.09
N GLY A 39 -2.33 -7.82 1.65
CA GLY A 39 -2.01 -8.96 2.52
C GLY A 39 -0.98 -8.64 3.60
N MET A 40 -0.05 -7.73 3.34
CA MET A 40 0.99 -7.38 4.31
C MET A 40 0.42 -6.71 5.58
N ALA A 41 -0.74 -6.04 5.48
CA ALA A 41 -1.37 -5.37 6.62
C ALA A 41 -1.73 -6.37 7.74
N TYR A 42 -2.11 -7.60 7.41
CA TYR A 42 -2.52 -8.60 8.40
C TYR A 42 -1.38 -9.02 9.33
N THR A 43 -0.13 -9.03 8.88
CA THR A 43 1.03 -9.25 9.76
C THR A 43 1.13 -8.16 10.83
N PHE A 44 0.90 -6.89 10.47
CA PHE A 44 0.88 -5.78 11.43
C PHE A 44 -0.30 -5.87 12.40
N ILE A 45 -1.47 -6.29 11.93
CA ILE A 45 -2.67 -6.43 12.76
C ILE A 45 -2.52 -7.59 13.75
N LYS A 46 -2.03 -8.75 13.28
CA LYS A 46 -1.75 -9.90 14.14
C LYS A 46 -0.69 -9.58 15.19
N ALA A 47 0.38 -8.88 14.81
CA ALA A 47 1.41 -8.45 15.74
C ALA A 47 0.89 -7.51 16.84
N GLN A 48 -0.15 -6.72 16.55
CA GLN A 48 -0.84 -5.86 17.52
C GLN A 48 -1.93 -6.61 18.34
N GLY A 49 -2.05 -7.93 18.17
CA GLY A 49 -2.99 -8.78 18.90
C GLY A 49 -4.36 -8.97 18.25
N GLY A 50 -4.53 -8.60 16.97
CA GLY A 50 -5.78 -8.83 16.23
C GLY A 50 -5.97 -10.29 15.80
N ASN A 51 -7.23 -10.72 15.67
CA ASN A 51 -7.58 -11.95 14.97
C ASN A 51 -7.76 -11.66 13.47
N ILE A 52 -6.98 -12.32 12.64
CA ILE A 52 -6.95 -12.14 11.18
C ILE A 52 -7.62 -13.30 10.42
N GLY A 53 -8.27 -14.24 11.12
CA GLY A 53 -8.89 -15.42 10.51
C GLY A 53 -7.87 -16.24 9.70
N SER A 54 -8.21 -16.53 8.45
CA SER A 54 -7.38 -17.23 7.47
C SER A 54 -6.60 -16.30 6.53
N SER A 55 -6.48 -15.01 6.87
CA SER A 55 -5.73 -14.04 6.05
C SER A 55 -4.24 -14.37 6.00
N ILE A 56 -3.59 -14.03 4.89
CA ILE A 56 -2.15 -14.22 4.71
C ILE A 56 -1.37 -13.47 5.80
N CYS A 57 -0.38 -14.14 6.40
CA CYS A 57 0.46 -13.55 7.44
C CYS A 57 1.86 -14.17 7.42
N GLU A 58 2.86 -13.36 7.71
CA GLU A 58 4.24 -13.80 7.92
C GLU A 58 4.52 -13.79 9.42
N ASP A 59 4.20 -14.90 10.09
CA ASP A 59 4.22 -15.02 11.55
C ASP A 59 5.58 -14.74 12.18
N ASP A 60 6.67 -15.02 11.46
CA ASP A 60 8.06 -14.78 11.86
C ASP A 60 8.46 -13.29 11.78
N LEU A 61 7.62 -12.43 11.19
CA LEU A 61 7.88 -11.01 11.02
C LEU A 61 7.05 -10.10 11.95
N GLN A 62 6.31 -10.65 12.91
CA GLN A 62 5.49 -9.87 13.84
C GLN A 62 6.33 -8.90 14.69
N ASP A 63 7.45 -9.36 15.25
CA ASP A 63 8.35 -8.50 16.03
C ASP A 63 8.91 -7.35 15.17
N LEU A 64 9.23 -7.64 13.90
CA LEU A 64 9.67 -6.64 12.95
C LEU A 64 8.57 -5.63 12.61
N ALA A 65 7.32 -6.10 12.46
CA ALA A 65 6.18 -5.23 12.22
C ALA A 65 5.96 -4.24 13.39
N LEU A 66 6.07 -4.71 14.62
CA LEU A 66 6.02 -3.86 15.82
C LEU A 66 7.17 -2.85 15.87
N ASP A 67 8.38 -3.27 15.51
CA ASP A 67 9.55 -2.39 15.43
C ASP A 67 9.36 -1.30 14.37
N ILE A 68 8.80 -1.63 13.19
CA ILE A 68 8.46 -0.65 12.16
C ILE A 68 7.46 0.39 12.68
N LEU A 69 6.39 -0.04 13.36
CA LEU A 69 5.39 0.87 13.96
C LEU A 69 6.03 1.80 14.99
N LYS A 70 6.93 1.27 15.80
CA LYS A 70 7.70 2.05 16.79
C LYS A 70 8.60 3.08 16.10
N GLN A 71 9.40 2.67 15.12
CA GLN A 71 10.29 3.57 14.38
C GLN A 71 9.53 4.68 13.67
N ALA A 72 8.37 4.38 13.08
CA ALA A 72 7.52 5.40 12.45
C ALA A 72 7.08 6.45 13.47
N LYS A 73 6.65 6.03 14.67
CA LYS A 73 6.30 6.96 15.76
C LYS A 73 7.48 7.82 16.19
N GLU A 74 8.67 7.23 16.33
CA GLU A 74 9.91 7.97 16.68
C GLU A 74 10.29 9.01 15.60
N LYS A 75 9.98 8.73 14.34
CA LYS A 75 10.22 9.61 13.18
C LYS A 75 9.06 10.57 12.88
N ASN A 76 8.00 10.58 13.69
CA ASN A 76 6.76 11.34 13.46
C ASN A 76 6.08 11.03 12.11
N VAL A 77 6.18 9.78 11.66
CA VAL A 77 5.44 9.27 10.48
C VAL A 77 4.13 8.65 10.94
N ASN A 78 3.03 9.05 10.32
CA ASN A 78 1.73 8.42 10.58
C ASN A 78 1.60 7.17 9.71
N ILE A 79 1.57 5.99 10.33
CA ILE A 79 1.20 4.75 9.65
C ILE A 79 -0.31 4.57 9.71
N HIS A 80 -0.92 4.37 8.54
CA HIS A 80 -2.34 4.11 8.36
C HIS A 80 -2.54 2.67 7.89
N LEU A 81 -3.14 1.86 8.75
CA LEU A 81 -3.58 0.49 8.43
C LEU A 81 -5.08 0.51 8.11
N PRO A 82 -5.62 -0.49 7.38
CA PRO A 82 -7.06 -0.60 7.23
C PRO A 82 -7.71 -0.82 8.61
N VAL A 83 -8.95 -0.38 8.76
CA VAL A 83 -9.77 -0.57 9.97
C VAL A 83 -10.88 -1.59 9.74
N ASP A 84 -11.21 -1.83 8.49
CA ASP A 84 -12.16 -2.84 8.01
C ASP A 84 -11.68 -3.43 6.68
N VAL A 85 -12.17 -4.60 6.34
CA VAL A 85 -11.80 -5.34 5.13
C VAL A 85 -13.00 -5.96 4.45
N ILE A 86 -12.86 -6.22 3.16
CA ILE A 86 -13.72 -7.19 2.47
C ILE A 86 -13.14 -8.58 2.75
N ALA A 87 -13.81 -9.31 3.63
CA ALA A 87 -13.47 -10.68 3.96
C ALA A 87 -14.23 -11.64 3.04
N ALA A 88 -13.61 -12.77 2.72
CA ALA A 88 -14.21 -13.84 1.93
C ALA A 88 -13.94 -15.22 2.54
N ASP A 89 -14.86 -16.17 2.30
CA ASP A 89 -14.71 -17.57 2.72
C ASP A 89 -13.85 -18.42 1.76
N ALA A 90 -13.49 -17.87 0.59
CA ALA A 90 -12.63 -18.50 -0.40
C ALA A 90 -11.85 -17.46 -1.21
N PHE A 91 -10.70 -17.88 -1.76
CA PHE A 91 -9.94 -17.09 -2.73
C PHE A 91 -10.51 -17.35 -4.14
N SER A 92 -11.67 -16.75 -4.44
CA SER A 92 -12.44 -17.01 -5.65
C SER A 92 -13.36 -15.83 -5.99
N GLU A 93 -13.65 -15.65 -7.29
CA GLU A 93 -14.67 -14.70 -7.77
C GLU A 93 -16.09 -15.05 -7.29
N PHE A 94 -16.32 -16.31 -6.89
CA PHE A 94 -17.62 -16.81 -6.41
C PHE A 94 -17.73 -16.89 -4.89
N ALA A 95 -16.73 -16.39 -4.16
CA ALA A 95 -16.72 -16.45 -2.70
C ALA A 95 -17.86 -15.63 -2.10
N ASN A 96 -18.37 -16.06 -0.95
CA ASN A 96 -19.22 -15.19 -0.15
C ASN A 96 -18.34 -14.07 0.41
N THR A 97 -18.86 -12.84 0.42
CA THR A 97 -18.12 -11.69 0.92
C THR A 97 -18.89 -10.98 2.03
N GLN A 98 -18.15 -10.45 3.00
CA GLN A 98 -18.71 -9.58 4.03
C GLN A 98 -17.68 -8.54 4.49
N VAL A 99 -18.16 -7.46 5.07
CA VAL A 99 -17.29 -6.44 5.67
C VAL A 99 -17.02 -6.82 7.12
N GLU A 100 -15.74 -6.92 7.49
CA GLU A 100 -15.33 -7.22 8.87
C GLU A 100 -14.36 -6.18 9.41
N ASP A 101 -14.38 -6.01 10.74
CA ASP A 101 -13.34 -5.29 11.47
C ASP A 101 -12.02 -6.05 11.30
N ILE A 102 -10.96 -5.36 10.87
CA ILE A 102 -9.69 -6.02 10.56
C ILE A 102 -9.07 -6.74 11.77
N TYR A 103 -9.39 -6.30 13.01
CA TYR A 103 -8.88 -6.90 14.24
C TYR A 103 -9.70 -8.13 14.68
N LYS A 104 -10.82 -8.44 14.00
CA LYS A 104 -11.78 -9.48 14.40
C LYS A 104 -12.29 -10.26 13.21
N ILE A 105 -11.41 -10.57 12.26
CA ILE A 105 -11.76 -11.38 11.10
C ILE A 105 -12.15 -12.78 11.58
N ALA A 106 -13.31 -13.27 11.14
CA ALA A 106 -13.84 -14.55 11.59
C ALA A 106 -12.98 -15.74 11.12
N ASP A 107 -12.93 -16.81 11.91
CA ASP A 107 -12.22 -18.02 11.52
C ASP A 107 -12.82 -18.61 10.23
N GLY A 108 -11.96 -19.02 9.30
CA GLY A 108 -12.36 -19.47 7.96
C GLY A 108 -12.59 -18.35 6.94
N TRP A 109 -12.62 -17.09 7.38
CA TRP A 109 -12.66 -15.92 6.50
C TRP A 109 -11.27 -15.32 6.34
N GLN A 110 -10.99 -14.74 5.18
CA GLN A 110 -9.73 -14.06 4.87
C GLN A 110 -10.01 -12.70 4.25
N GLY A 111 -9.28 -11.68 4.68
CA GLY A 111 -9.38 -10.35 4.10
C GLY A 111 -8.68 -10.29 2.75
N LEU A 112 -9.40 -9.87 1.71
CA LEU A 112 -8.89 -9.84 0.33
C LEU A 112 -8.90 -8.45 -0.30
N ASP A 113 -9.53 -7.47 0.34
CA ASP A 113 -9.50 -6.06 -0.07
C ASP A 113 -9.77 -5.13 1.13
N ALA A 114 -9.46 -3.84 0.98
CA ALA A 114 -9.76 -2.84 2.00
C ALA A 114 -11.27 -2.56 2.06
N GLY A 115 -11.80 -2.43 3.29
CA GLY A 115 -13.20 -2.17 3.53
C GLY A 115 -13.59 -0.70 3.31
N PRO A 116 -14.89 -0.39 3.30
CA PRO A 116 -15.39 0.94 2.98
C PRO A 116 -14.89 2.04 3.91
N LYS A 117 -14.76 1.79 5.22
CA LYS A 117 -14.27 2.81 6.17
C LYS A 117 -12.78 3.09 5.96
N SER A 118 -12.01 2.05 5.66
CA SER A 118 -10.59 2.17 5.34
C SER A 118 -10.39 2.99 4.07
N LEU A 119 -11.21 2.76 3.05
CA LEU A 119 -11.14 3.52 1.80
C LEU A 119 -11.51 5.00 1.97
N GLU A 120 -12.52 5.31 2.79
CA GLU A 120 -12.86 6.69 3.14
C GLU A 120 -11.69 7.39 3.84
N HIS A 121 -11.08 6.72 4.84
CA HIS A 121 -9.92 7.25 5.55
C HIS A 121 -8.70 7.44 4.62
N PHE A 122 -8.41 6.46 3.78
CA PHE A 122 -7.31 6.53 2.82
C PHE A 122 -7.51 7.65 1.79
N ALA A 123 -8.73 7.85 1.29
CA ALA A 123 -9.03 8.94 0.36
C ALA A 123 -8.78 10.32 0.99
N GLU A 124 -9.12 10.51 2.27
CA GLU A 124 -8.86 11.76 2.99
C GLU A 124 -7.35 12.06 3.13
N ILE A 125 -6.53 11.05 3.37
CA ILE A 125 -5.07 11.19 3.44
C ILE A 125 -4.50 11.53 2.05
N VAL A 126 -4.94 10.79 1.03
CA VAL A 126 -4.54 11.01 -0.37
C VAL A 126 -4.84 12.45 -0.80
N LYS A 127 -6.05 12.94 -0.50
CA LYS A 127 -6.49 14.31 -0.85
C LYS A 127 -5.64 15.41 -0.19
N LYS A 128 -5.13 15.17 1.01
CA LYS A 128 -4.28 16.13 1.76
C LYS A 128 -2.83 16.11 1.29
N SER A 129 -2.42 15.07 0.57
CA SER A 129 -1.03 14.84 0.16
C SER A 129 -0.64 15.72 -1.05
N LYS A 130 0.62 16.18 -1.07
CA LYS A 130 1.18 16.95 -2.20
C LYS A 130 2.11 16.12 -3.07
N THR A 131 2.72 15.10 -2.50
CA THR A 131 3.47 14.08 -3.22
C THR A 131 2.92 12.72 -2.81
N ILE A 132 2.60 11.87 -3.79
CA ILE A 132 2.03 10.54 -3.56
C ILE A 132 2.92 9.52 -4.28
N LEU A 133 3.38 8.52 -3.54
CA LEU A 133 4.07 7.36 -4.06
C LEU A 133 3.18 6.13 -3.88
N TRP A 134 2.81 5.44 -4.96
CA TRP A 134 1.97 4.25 -4.90
C TRP A 134 2.71 3.01 -5.40
N ASN A 135 2.83 1.99 -4.55
CA ASN A 135 3.45 0.72 -4.84
C ASN A 135 2.75 -0.47 -4.15
N GLY A 136 1.93 -1.18 -4.91
CA GLY A 136 1.16 -2.35 -4.49
C GLY A 136 -0.35 -2.06 -4.38
N PRO A 137 -1.21 -2.97 -4.84
CA PRO A 137 -2.67 -2.85 -4.71
C PRO A 137 -3.13 -3.03 -3.25
N LEU A 138 -4.35 -2.55 -2.94
CA LEU A 138 -4.96 -2.71 -1.61
C LEU A 138 -5.65 -4.07 -1.42
N GLY A 139 -5.96 -4.75 -2.53
CA GLY A 139 -6.62 -6.04 -2.56
C GLY A 139 -6.13 -6.91 -3.73
N VAL A 140 -6.75 -8.08 -3.87
CA VAL A 140 -6.49 -9.01 -4.98
C VAL A 140 -7.23 -8.54 -6.23
N PHE A 141 -6.72 -7.47 -6.85
CA PHE A 141 -7.45 -6.74 -7.89
C PHE A 141 -7.77 -7.57 -9.14
N GLU A 142 -7.06 -8.68 -9.33
CA GLU A 142 -7.29 -9.64 -10.41
C GLU A 142 -8.62 -10.41 -10.25
N ILE A 143 -9.26 -10.32 -9.08
CA ILE A 143 -10.55 -10.96 -8.78
C ILE A 143 -11.58 -9.86 -8.51
N GLU A 144 -12.64 -9.79 -9.32
CA GLU A 144 -13.57 -8.64 -9.36
C GLU A 144 -14.11 -8.21 -7.99
N PRO A 145 -14.59 -9.13 -7.11
CA PRO A 145 -15.02 -8.77 -5.76
C PRO A 145 -13.99 -8.03 -4.90
N PHE A 146 -12.69 -8.20 -5.19
CA PHE A 146 -11.56 -7.71 -4.40
C PHE A 146 -10.73 -6.64 -5.13
N SER A 147 -11.28 -6.07 -6.20
CA SER A 147 -10.65 -4.99 -6.99
C SER A 147 -11.06 -3.60 -6.55
N LYS A 148 -12.20 -3.47 -5.85
CA LYS A 148 -12.86 -2.18 -5.58
C LYS A 148 -11.99 -1.24 -4.76
N GLY A 149 -11.26 -1.73 -3.77
CA GLY A 149 -10.38 -0.92 -2.95
C GLY A 149 -9.20 -0.37 -3.75
N THR A 150 -8.61 -1.18 -4.62
CA THR A 150 -7.56 -0.74 -5.56
C THR A 150 -8.08 0.30 -6.55
N ILE A 151 -9.28 0.11 -7.09
CA ILE A 151 -9.94 1.08 -7.99
C ILE A 151 -10.20 2.40 -7.26
N LYS A 152 -10.82 2.35 -6.06
CA LYS A 152 -11.14 3.53 -5.25
C LYS A 152 -9.89 4.31 -4.84
N LEU A 153 -8.80 3.61 -4.54
CA LEU A 153 -7.51 4.25 -4.30
C LEU A 153 -7.00 4.96 -5.56
N GLY A 154 -7.06 4.30 -6.73
CA GLY A 154 -6.68 4.88 -8.01
C GLY A 154 -7.49 6.14 -8.34
N GLU A 155 -8.80 6.12 -8.11
CA GLU A 155 -9.71 7.28 -8.27
C GLU A 155 -9.28 8.44 -7.36
N ALA A 156 -9.01 8.19 -6.08
CA ALA A 156 -8.57 9.21 -5.13
C ALA A 156 -7.22 9.83 -5.52
N ILE A 157 -6.28 9.01 -6.00
CA ILE A 157 -4.97 9.50 -6.46
C ILE A 157 -5.13 10.33 -7.73
N ALA A 158 -5.94 9.89 -8.69
CA ALA A 158 -6.25 10.64 -9.90
C ALA A 158 -6.89 12.00 -9.58
N GLU A 159 -7.86 12.03 -8.66
CA GLU A 159 -8.48 13.28 -8.20
C GLU A 159 -7.44 14.21 -7.56
N ALA A 160 -6.63 13.71 -6.61
CA ALA A 160 -5.58 14.50 -5.98
C ALA A 160 -4.57 15.05 -7.00
N THR A 161 -4.23 14.25 -8.01
CA THR A 161 -3.34 14.64 -9.11
C THR A 161 -3.94 15.78 -9.93
N SER A 162 -5.22 15.67 -10.31
CA SER A 162 -5.94 16.74 -11.02
C SER A 162 -6.00 18.05 -10.20
N ASN A 163 -5.97 17.95 -8.88
CA ASN A 163 -5.92 19.05 -7.93
C ASN A 163 -4.49 19.56 -7.62
N GLY A 164 -3.49 19.08 -8.36
CA GLY A 164 -2.11 19.58 -8.33
C GLY A 164 -1.13 18.80 -7.43
N ALA A 165 -1.53 17.66 -6.87
CA ALA A 165 -0.58 16.74 -6.26
C ALA A 165 0.30 16.08 -7.33
N TYR A 166 1.53 15.73 -6.98
CA TYR A 166 2.38 14.90 -7.84
C TYR A 166 2.22 13.44 -7.45
N SER A 167 1.79 12.58 -8.38
CA SER A 167 1.60 11.14 -8.15
C SER A 167 2.57 10.30 -8.98
N LEU A 168 3.28 9.40 -8.30
CA LEU A 168 4.23 8.47 -8.86
C LEU A 168 3.76 7.04 -8.58
N VAL A 169 3.44 6.30 -9.64
CA VAL A 169 3.05 4.89 -9.57
C VAL A 169 4.22 4.02 -9.99
N GLY A 170 4.51 2.98 -9.23
CA GLY A 170 5.54 2.01 -9.58
C GLY A 170 5.31 0.63 -8.99
N GLY A 171 6.08 -0.35 -9.45
CA GLY A 171 5.88 -1.77 -9.17
C GLY A 171 4.97 -2.42 -10.20
N GLY A 172 5.28 -3.67 -10.57
CA GLY A 172 4.58 -4.38 -11.65
C GLY A 172 3.06 -4.39 -11.47
N ASP A 173 2.60 -4.79 -10.28
CA ASP A 173 1.16 -4.95 -10.00
C ASP A 173 0.41 -3.61 -9.98
N SER A 174 0.98 -2.56 -9.39
CA SER A 174 0.37 -1.22 -9.46
C SER A 174 0.33 -0.66 -10.88
N VAL A 175 1.38 -0.89 -11.66
CA VAL A 175 1.42 -0.46 -13.08
C VAL A 175 0.39 -1.24 -13.90
N ALA A 176 0.18 -2.53 -13.60
CA ALA A 176 -0.88 -3.32 -14.21
C ALA A 176 -2.26 -2.77 -13.84
N ALA A 177 -2.53 -2.57 -12.55
CA ALA A 177 -3.80 -2.04 -12.06
C ALA A 177 -4.15 -0.66 -12.65
N VAL A 178 -3.20 0.28 -12.73
CA VAL A 178 -3.49 1.60 -13.33
C VAL A 178 -3.80 1.52 -14.82
N LYS A 179 -3.18 0.61 -15.56
CA LYS A 179 -3.48 0.41 -16.97
C LYS A 179 -4.82 -0.27 -17.17
N GLU A 180 -5.10 -1.29 -16.36
CA GLU A 180 -6.36 -2.04 -16.42
C GLU A 180 -7.56 -1.14 -16.14
N PHE A 181 -7.44 -0.25 -15.15
CA PHE A 181 -8.53 0.63 -14.72
C PHE A 181 -8.50 2.04 -15.35
N GLY A 182 -7.59 2.29 -16.30
CA GLY A 182 -7.54 3.57 -17.04
C GLY A 182 -7.20 4.78 -16.17
N PHE A 183 -6.17 4.64 -15.33
CA PHE A 183 -5.58 5.70 -14.52
C PHE A 183 -4.20 6.15 -15.04
N ASP A 184 -3.64 5.48 -16.05
CA ASP A 184 -2.29 5.72 -16.54
C ASP A 184 -2.09 7.14 -17.12
N ASP A 185 -3.15 7.73 -17.68
CA ASP A 185 -3.20 9.12 -18.15
C ASP A 185 -3.64 10.13 -17.07
N LYS A 186 -4.02 9.65 -15.88
CA LYS A 186 -4.53 10.48 -14.76
C LYS A 186 -3.56 10.65 -13.61
N VAL A 187 -2.43 9.95 -13.63
CA VAL A 187 -1.33 10.09 -12.67
C VAL A 187 -0.17 10.87 -13.28
N SER A 188 0.69 11.47 -12.44
CA SER A 188 1.78 12.31 -12.95
C SER A 188 2.88 11.50 -13.63
N TYR A 189 3.16 10.29 -13.14
CA TYR A 189 4.15 9.41 -13.74
C TYR A 189 3.89 7.93 -13.41
N VAL A 190 3.88 7.09 -14.44
CA VAL A 190 3.86 5.63 -14.33
C VAL A 190 5.27 5.10 -14.64
N SER A 191 5.92 4.52 -13.64
CA SER A 191 7.27 3.99 -13.80
C SER A 191 7.27 2.63 -14.49
N THR A 192 7.94 2.56 -15.64
CA THR A 192 8.25 1.29 -16.31
C THR A 192 9.48 0.59 -15.71
N GLY A 193 10.17 1.24 -14.77
CA GLY A 193 11.40 0.74 -14.16
C GLY A 193 11.21 -0.42 -13.20
N GLY A 194 9.97 -0.83 -12.89
CA GLY A 194 9.66 -2.00 -12.07
C GLY A 194 10.51 -2.09 -10.80
N GLY A 195 11.36 -3.12 -10.73
CA GLY A 195 12.30 -3.35 -9.63
C GLY A 195 13.37 -2.26 -9.45
N ALA A 196 13.82 -1.59 -10.50
CA ALA A 196 14.82 -0.52 -10.40
C ALA A 196 14.28 0.70 -9.63
N MET A 197 12.99 1.02 -9.80
CA MET A 197 12.35 2.05 -8.98
C MET A 197 12.31 1.61 -7.52
N LEU A 198 11.98 0.35 -7.25
CA LEU A 198 11.99 -0.19 -5.89
C LEU A 198 13.39 -0.15 -5.27
N GLU A 199 14.43 -0.57 -5.98
CA GLU A 199 15.81 -0.49 -5.51
C GLU A 199 16.24 0.95 -5.19
N MET A 200 15.82 1.92 -6.02
CA MET A 200 16.02 3.34 -5.72
C MET A 200 15.27 3.76 -4.45
N LEU A 201 14.03 3.29 -4.27
CA LEU A 201 13.24 3.53 -3.05
C LEU A 201 13.80 2.80 -1.82
N GLU A 202 14.55 1.72 -2.00
CA GLU A 202 15.33 1.05 -0.95
C GLU A 202 16.62 1.81 -0.61
N GLY A 203 16.97 2.84 -1.39
CA GLY A 203 18.17 3.64 -1.19
C GLY A 203 19.43 3.02 -1.81
N LYS A 204 19.29 2.03 -2.69
CA LYS A 204 20.41 1.45 -3.42
C LYS A 204 20.85 2.41 -4.53
N THR A 205 22.16 2.52 -4.72
CA THR A 205 22.72 3.13 -5.92
C THR A 205 22.52 2.19 -7.09
N LEU A 206 21.76 2.63 -8.10
CA LEU A 206 21.54 1.83 -9.30
C LEU A 206 22.83 1.82 -10.15
N PRO A 207 23.37 0.65 -10.53
CA PRO A 207 24.61 0.56 -11.30
C PRO A 207 24.61 1.39 -12.59
N GLY A 208 23.47 1.44 -13.28
CA GLY A 208 23.31 2.25 -14.50
C GLY A 208 23.29 3.76 -14.26
N ILE A 209 22.90 4.23 -13.07
CA ILE A 209 22.98 5.65 -12.69
C ILE A 209 24.42 5.99 -12.28
N ALA A 210 25.05 5.13 -11.48
CA ALA A 210 26.44 5.31 -11.06
C ALA A 210 27.38 5.47 -12.26
N ALA A 211 27.22 4.63 -13.29
CA ALA A 211 28.05 4.65 -14.48
C ALA A 211 27.96 5.93 -15.33
N ILE A 212 26.96 6.80 -15.10
CA ILE A 212 26.75 8.07 -15.83
C ILE A 212 27.09 9.30 -14.95
N GLN A 213 27.25 9.10 -13.64
CA GLN A 213 27.61 10.16 -12.69
C GLN A 213 29.12 10.35 -12.52
N ASP A 214 29.93 9.49 -13.14
CA ASP A 214 31.39 9.61 -13.30
C ASP A 214 31.75 10.42 -14.55
#